data_AF-A0A661P8F2-F1
#
_entry.id   AF-A0A661P8F2-F1
#
_cell.length_a   1.000
_cell.length_b   1.000
_cell.length_c   1.000
_cell.angle_alpha   90.00
_cell.angle_beta   90.00
_cell.angle_gamma   90.00
#
_symmetry.space_group_name_H-M   'P 1'
#
loop_
_entity.id
_entity.type
_entity.pdbx_description
1 polymer ?
#
loop_
_entity_poly.entity_id
_entity_poly.type
_entity_poly.pdbx_seq_one_letter_code
_entity_poly.pdbx_strand_id
1 'polypeptide(L)' 'TGEEMEALTAVSVAALTIYDMCKAVDKTMTIGDIRLAEKKGGRSGHFIAPGESTK' A
#
# COMPACT_ATOMS: atom_id res chain seq x y z
N THR A 1 -3.23 -18.37 5.59
CA THR A 1 -3.84 -17.26 4.84
C THR A 1 -2.72 -16.36 4.36
N GLY A 2 -2.93 -15.57 3.31
CA GLY A 2 -1.96 -14.54 2.97
C GLY A 2 -2.33 -13.25 3.70
N GLU A 3 -1.32 -12.45 4.06
CA GLU A 3 -1.48 -11.21 4.82
C GLU A 3 -1.54 -9.97 3.91
N GLU A 4 -1.96 -10.14 2.65
CA GLU A 4 -1.98 -9.04 1.66
C GLU A 4 -2.97 -7.95 2.06
N MET A 5 -4.10 -8.34 2.67
CA MET A 5 -5.16 -7.42 3.08
C MET A 5 -4.72 -6.56 4.27
N GLU A 6 -3.96 -7.14 5.19
CA GLU A 6 -3.39 -6.49 6.36
C GLU A 6 -2.40 -5.41 5.92
N ALA A 7 -1.51 -5.73 4.97
CA ALA A 7 -0.56 -4.78 4.41
C ALA A 7 -1.25 -3.62 3.67
N LEU A 8 -2.23 -3.91 2.81
CA LEU A 8 -2.97 -2.90 2.05
C LEU A 8 -3.86 -2.03 2.96
N THR A 9 -4.44 -2.62 4.00
CA THR A 9 -5.23 -1.87 4.98
C THR A 9 -4.32 -0.95 5.79
N ALA A 10 -3.17 -1.43 6.26
CA ALA A 10 -2.23 -0.63 7.04
C ALA A 10 -1.75 0.61 6.27
N VAL A 11 -1.34 0.46 5.00
CA VAL A 11 -0.90 1.60 4.19
C VAL A 11 -2.04 2.58 3.89
N SER A 12 -3.26 2.07 3.66
CA SER A 12 -4.44 2.91 3.42
C SER A 12 -4.76 3.76 4.64
N VAL A 13 -4.77 3.17 5.84
CA VAL A 13 -5.02 3.90 7.09
C VAL A 13 -3.91 4.91 7.39
N ALA A 14 -2.65 4.55 7.12
CA ALA A 14 -1.53 5.49 7.26
C ALA A 14 -1.67 6.70 6.32
N ALA A 15 -2.01 6.46 5.04
CA ALA A 15 -2.24 7.53 4.07
C ALA A 15 -3.44 8.41 4.45
N LEU A 16 -4.54 7.83 4.94
CA LEU A 16 -5.69 8.57 5.46
C LEU A 16 -5.33 9.42 6.67
N THR A 17 -4.46 8.92 7.55
CA THR A 17 -3.96 9.69 8.70
C THR A 17 -3.16 10.90 8.26
N ILE A 18 -2.30 10.76 7.25
CA ILE A 18 -1.56 11.89 6.66
C ILE A 18 -2.53 12.90 6.04
N TYR A 19 -3.52 12.43 5.29
CA TYR A 19 -4.55 13.30 4.74
C TYR A 19 -5.28 14.07 5.86
N ASP A 20 -5.64 13.39 6.95
CA ASP A 20 -6.30 14.03 8.09
C ASP A 20 -5.47 15.16 8.71
N MET A 21 -4.15 14.97 8.82
CA MET A 21 -3.23 15.98 9.35
C MET A 21 -3.01 17.16 8.38
N CYS A 22 -3.07 16.92 7.07
CA CYS A 22 -2.74 17.92 6.04
C CYS A 22 -3.96 18.59 5.38
N LYS A 23 -5.18 18.07 5.57
CA LYS A 23 -6.43 18.56 4.92
C LYS A 23 -6.76 20.03 5.19
N ALA A 24 -6.16 20.63 6.22
CA ALA A 24 -6.32 22.05 6.53
C ALA A 24 -5.53 22.95 5.56
N VAL A 25 -4.42 22.44 5.01
CA VAL A 25 -3.53 23.16 4.09
C VAL A 25 -4.00 22.99 2.64
N ASP A 26 -4.30 21.76 2.25
CA ASP A 26 -4.76 21.43 0.91
C ASP A 26 -5.82 20.32 0.97
N LYS A 27 -6.98 20.55 0.34
CA LYS A 27 -8.09 19.60 0.26
C LYS A 27 -8.14 18.84 -1.06
N THR A 28 -7.24 19.16 -1.98
CA THR A 28 -7.17 18.55 -3.32
C THR A 28 -6.20 17.37 -3.39
N MET A 29 -5.49 17.08 -2.30
CA MET A 29 -4.57 15.94 -2.22
C MET A 29 -5.26 14.63 -2.60
N THR A 30 -4.57 13.81 -3.37
CA THR A 30 -5.06 12.49 -3.80
C THR A 30 -4.18 11.40 -3.21
N ILE A 31 -4.79 10.39 -2.57
CA ILE A 31 -4.11 9.15 -2.19
C ILE A 31 -4.21 8.19 -3.38
N GLY A 32 -3.08 7.71 -3.88
CA GLY A 32 -2.99 6.84 -5.06
C GLY A 32 -1.89 5.80 -4.94
N ASP A 33 -1.72 5.00 -6.00
CA ASP A 33 -0.64 4.00 -6.15
C ASP A 33 -0.54 2.96 -5.02
N ILE A 34 -1.63 2.71 -4.30
CA ILE A 34 -1.70 1.64 -3.30
C ILE A 34 -1.83 0.30 -4.03
N ARG A 35 -0.76 -0.49 -3.97
CA ARG A 35 -0.69 -1.83 -4.55
C ARG A 35 0.21 -2.74 -3.71
N LEU A 36 0.05 -4.05 -3.89
CA LEU A 36 0.93 -5.03 -3.28
C LEU A 36 2.27 -5.04 -4.00
N ALA A 37 3.34 -4.77 -3.27
CA ALA A 37 4.70 -4.70 -3.77
C ALA A 37 5.31 -6.11 -3.96
N GLU A 38 5.39 -6.84 -2.86
CA GLU A 38 5.94 -8.18 -2.80
C GLU A 38 5.07 -9.02 -1.86
N LYS A 39 4.92 -10.30 -2.19
CA LYS A 39 4.37 -11.29 -1.26
C LYS A 39 5.17 -12.57 -1.36
N LYS A 40 5.69 -13.04 -0.23
CA LYS A 40 6.39 -14.32 -0.13
C LYS A 40 5.52 -15.32 0.63
N GLY A 41 5.44 -16.54 0.13
CA GLY A 41 4.84 -17.67 0.84
C GLY A 41 3.39 -17.97 0.49
N GLY A 42 2.90 -19.10 1.04
CA GLY A 42 1.61 -19.69 0.68
C GLY A 42 1.67 -20.53 -0.60
N ARG A 43 0.53 -21.12 -0.98
CA ARG A 43 0.42 -22.00 -2.15
C ARG A 43 0.77 -21.29 -3.47
N SER A 44 0.55 -19.99 -3.54
CA SER A 44 0.83 -19.15 -4.70
C SER A 44 2.30 -18.76 -4.86
N GLY A 45 3.17 -19.10 -3.90
CA GLY A 45 4.60 -18.84 -4.00
C GLY A 45 4.96 -17.37 -3.81
N HIS A 46 6.00 -16.91 -4.52
CA HIS A 46 6.54 -15.55 -4.42
C HIS A 46 6.01 -14.69 -5.57
N PHE A 47 5.34 -13.60 -5.21
CA PHE A 47 4.87 -12.56 -6.12
C PHE A 47 5.72 -11.29 -5.93
N ILE A 48 6.10 -10.66 -7.04
CA ILE A 48 6.70 -9.33 -7.10
C ILE A 48 5.94 -8.53 -8.15
N ALA A 49 5.51 -7.32 -7.80
CA ALA A 49 4.79 -6.47 -8.73
C ALA A 49 5.69 -6.07 -9.92
N PRO A 50 5.16 -6.03 -11.14
CA PRO A 50 5.90 -5.53 -12.28
C PRO A 50 6.33 -4.08 -12.02
N GLY A 51 7.61 -3.79 -12.28
CA GLY A 51 8.23 -2.49 -12.05
C GLY A 51 8.97 -2.32 -10.70
N GLU A 52 8.88 -3.28 -9.79
CA GLU A 52 9.60 -3.26 -8.50
C GLU A 52 10.89 -4.09 -8.50
N SER A 53 11.46 -4.34 -9.69
CA SER A 53 12.71 -5.08 -9.83
C SER A 53 13.78 -4.44 -8.95
N THR A 54 14.25 -5.23 -8.00
CA THR A 54 15.22 -4.92 -6.94
C THR A 54 16.37 -4.04 -7.47
N LYS A 55 16.54 -2.86 -6.87
CA LYS A 55 17.84 -2.19 -6.86
C LYS A 55 18.81 -2.96 -5.98
#